data_AF-A0A4R2PYV4-F1
#
_entry.id   AF-A0A4R2PYV4-F1
#
_cell.length_a   1.000
_cell.length_b   1.000
_cell.length_c   1.000
_cell.angle_alpha   90.00
_cell.angle_beta   90.00
_cell.angle_gamma   90.00
#
_symmetry.space_group_name_H-M   'P 1'
#
loop_
_entity.id
_entity.type
_entity.pdbx_description
1 polymer ?
#
loop_
_entity_poly.entity_id
_entity_poly.type
_entity_poly.pdbx_seq_one_letter_code
_entity_poly.pdbx_strand_id
1 'polypeptide(L)'
;MSIHIGMLELQGVFPSLPSPPSEAEVVDAIERSSTDYKTFQALRLSARLGFSDQYPALKAWERDLISGLVNEPPLPKGPSNARDAQRNMLIVSQIRQLDVAGFKPMRNEATSARTSGCDIVADVMTDLGNPMTYSAVEAVWKNRDKAPQPKFLADLLVEGVLRKLPDQGEPTSEK
;
A
#
# COMPACT_ATOMS: atom_id res chain seq x y z
N MET A 1 -25.42 20.26 -5.43
CA MET A 1 -24.07 20.53 -4.89
C MET A 1 -23.67 19.29 -4.09
N SER A 2 -23.09 18.29 -4.74
CA SER A 2 -22.80 17.00 -4.10
C SER A 2 -21.44 17.07 -3.43
N ILE A 3 -21.42 16.93 -2.10
CA ILE A 3 -20.18 16.86 -1.31
C ILE A 3 -19.58 15.47 -1.57
N HIS A 4 -18.58 15.40 -2.46
CA HIS A 4 -17.79 14.19 -2.69
C HIS A 4 -16.80 14.04 -1.52
N ILE A 5 -17.28 13.48 -0.41
CA ILE A 5 -16.44 13.10 0.71
C ILE A 5 -15.63 11.84 0.30
N GLY A 6 -14.34 12.03 0.04
CA GLY A 6 -13.31 11.03 0.34
C GLY A 6 -13.13 9.83 -0.59
N MET A 7 -13.81 9.77 -1.73
CA MET A 7 -13.56 8.81 -2.80
C MET A 7 -13.48 9.56 -4.12
N LEU A 8 -12.51 9.22 -4.98
CA LEU A 8 -12.26 9.77 -6.34
C LEU A 8 -11.36 11.01 -6.29
N GLU A 9 -10.05 10.91 -6.50
CA GLU A 9 -9.42 10.43 -7.73
C GLU A 9 -8.34 9.35 -7.51
N LEU A 10 -8.75 8.08 -7.38
CA LEU A 10 -7.82 6.94 -7.53
C LEU A 10 -7.52 6.61 -9.01
N GLN A 11 -8.15 7.30 -9.96
CA GLN A 11 -8.00 7.05 -11.40
C GLN A 11 -6.68 7.58 -11.99
N GLY A 12 -6.00 8.55 -11.35
CA GLY A 12 -4.66 9.01 -11.75
C GLY A 12 -3.50 8.25 -11.10
N VAL A 13 -3.82 7.28 -10.24
CA VAL A 13 -2.90 6.65 -9.29
C VAL A 13 -2.58 5.22 -9.71
N PHE A 14 -3.48 4.55 -10.44
CA PHE A 14 -3.22 3.28 -11.08
C PHE A 14 -3.04 3.50 -12.59
N PRO A 15 -1.81 3.71 -13.11
CA PRO A 15 -1.57 3.33 -14.49
C PRO A 15 -1.92 1.85 -14.55
N SER A 16 -2.94 1.54 -15.33
CA SER A 16 -3.43 0.19 -15.63
C SER A 16 -2.34 -0.86 -15.41
N LEU A 17 -2.52 -1.71 -14.40
CA LEU A 17 -1.90 -3.04 -14.49
C LEU A 17 -2.27 -3.56 -15.89
N PRO A 18 -1.32 -4.12 -16.66
CA PRO A 18 -1.56 -4.53 -18.05
C PRO A 18 -2.79 -5.44 -18.18
N SER A 19 -3.12 -6.15 -17.10
CA SER A 19 -4.40 -6.81 -16.83
C SER A 19 -4.56 -6.99 -15.32
N PRO A 20 -5.81 -7.10 -14.80
CA PRO A 20 -6.03 -7.67 -13.47
C PRO A 20 -5.40 -9.07 -13.37
N PRO A 21 -4.89 -9.48 -12.19
CA PRO A 21 -4.39 -10.84 -12.01
C PRO A 21 -5.53 -11.85 -12.22
N SER A 22 -5.19 -13.03 -12.71
CA SER A 22 -6.09 -14.18 -12.76
C SER A 22 -6.28 -14.79 -11.36
N GLU A 23 -7.34 -15.57 -11.19
CA GLU A 23 -7.59 -16.29 -9.93
C GLU A 23 -6.42 -17.22 -9.56
N ALA A 24 -5.81 -17.89 -10.55
CA ALA A 24 -4.67 -18.76 -10.34
C ALA A 24 -3.46 -18.00 -9.76
N GLU A 25 -3.16 -16.81 -10.30
CA GLU A 25 -2.09 -15.95 -9.80
C GLU A 25 -2.33 -15.48 -8.37
N VAL A 26 -3.60 -15.26 -7.98
CA VAL A 26 -3.99 -14.94 -6.61
C VAL A 26 -3.78 -16.12 -5.67
N VAL A 27 -4.13 -17.33 -6.08
CA VAL A 27 -3.85 -18.57 -5.32
C VAL A 27 -2.34 -18.74 -5.11
N ASP A 28 -1.53 -18.58 -6.17
CA ASP A 28 -0.07 -18.67 -6.07
C ASP A 28 0.53 -17.61 -5.13
N ALA A 29 -0.03 -16.40 -5.13
CA ALA A 29 0.36 -15.36 -4.18
C ALA A 29 -0.01 -15.74 -2.73
N ILE A 30 -1.20 -16.30 -2.50
CA ILE A 30 -1.64 -16.78 -1.19
C ILE A 30 -0.69 -17.86 -0.65
N GLU A 31 -0.30 -18.83 -1.47
CA GLU A 31 0.63 -19.88 -1.06
C GLU A 31 1.99 -19.30 -0.62
N ARG A 32 2.56 -18.38 -1.42
CA ARG A 32 3.83 -17.71 -1.10
C ARG A 32 3.75 -16.84 0.14
N SER A 33 2.58 -16.27 0.43
CA SER A 33 2.39 -15.37 1.58
C SER A 33 2.71 -16.01 2.93
N SER A 34 2.67 -17.34 3.02
CA SER A 34 3.06 -18.09 4.22
C SER A 34 4.54 -17.94 4.61
N THR A 35 5.40 -17.58 3.65
CA THR A 35 6.86 -17.47 3.84
C THR A 35 7.43 -16.13 3.40
N ASP A 36 6.70 -15.35 2.61
CA ASP A 36 7.09 -14.02 2.15
C ASP A 36 6.24 -12.91 2.79
N TYR A 37 6.87 -12.16 3.69
CA TYR A 37 6.27 -11.00 4.37
C TYR A 37 5.73 -9.94 3.42
N LYS A 38 6.42 -9.67 2.30
CA LYS A 38 5.95 -8.64 1.36
C LYS A 38 4.67 -9.09 0.70
N THR A 39 4.66 -10.31 0.16
CA THR A 39 3.47 -10.92 -0.46
C THR A 39 2.29 -10.95 0.52
N PHE A 40 2.52 -11.32 1.78
CA PHE A 40 1.51 -11.27 2.83
C PHE A 40 0.90 -9.86 3.02
N GLN A 41 1.74 -8.82 3.12
CA GLN A 41 1.24 -7.44 3.27
C GLN A 41 0.50 -6.96 2.02
N ALA A 42 0.91 -7.36 0.82
CA ALA A 42 0.19 -7.07 -0.42
C ALA A 42 -1.23 -7.65 -0.41
N LEU A 43 -1.39 -8.93 -0.06
CA LEU A 43 -2.71 -9.57 0.00
C LEU A 43 -3.58 -8.93 1.07
N ARG A 44 -3.00 -8.66 2.25
CA ARG A 44 -3.70 -7.99 3.35
C ARG A 44 -4.22 -6.61 2.95
N LEU A 45 -3.40 -5.83 2.25
CA LEU A 45 -3.82 -4.52 1.75
C LEU A 45 -4.87 -4.64 0.66
N SER A 46 -4.71 -5.59 -0.27
CA SER A 46 -5.66 -5.82 -1.36
C SER A 46 -7.05 -6.20 -0.82
N ALA A 47 -7.09 -7.09 0.16
CA ALA A 47 -8.31 -7.45 0.88
C ALA A 47 -8.99 -6.22 1.51
N ARG A 48 -8.23 -5.41 2.25
CA ARG A 48 -8.73 -4.15 2.88
C ARG A 48 -9.24 -3.10 1.90
N LEU A 49 -8.73 -3.09 0.67
CA LEU A 49 -9.17 -2.20 -0.39
C LEU A 49 -10.42 -2.72 -1.13
N GLY A 50 -10.98 -3.86 -0.70
CA GLY A 50 -12.19 -4.45 -1.28
C GLY A 50 -11.94 -5.27 -2.55
N PHE A 51 -10.69 -5.62 -2.86
CA PHE A 51 -10.41 -6.51 -4.00
C PHE A 51 -10.83 -7.96 -3.74
N SER A 52 -11.08 -8.35 -2.49
CA SER A 52 -11.50 -9.73 -2.15
C SER A 52 -12.79 -10.15 -2.82
N ASP A 53 -13.73 -9.24 -3.06
CA ASP A 53 -14.99 -9.57 -3.76
C ASP A 53 -14.80 -10.00 -5.23
N GLN A 54 -13.65 -9.66 -5.84
CA GLN A 54 -13.31 -10.04 -7.21
C GLN A 54 -12.66 -11.43 -7.31
N TYR A 55 -12.10 -11.93 -6.20
CA TYR A 55 -11.29 -13.15 -6.16
C TYR A 55 -11.72 -14.07 -5.01
N PRO A 56 -12.49 -15.14 -5.29
CA PRO A 56 -12.93 -16.09 -4.27
C PRO A 56 -11.81 -16.60 -3.33
N ALA A 57 -10.62 -16.87 -3.85
CA ALA A 57 -9.46 -17.28 -3.06
C ALA A 57 -9.00 -16.19 -2.07
N LEU A 58 -8.93 -14.93 -2.52
CA LEU A 58 -8.57 -13.81 -1.65
C LEU A 58 -9.63 -13.57 -0.57
N LYS A 59 -10.90 -13.74 -0.90
CA LYS A 59 -12.01 -13.64 0.07
C LYS A 59 -11.95 -14.71 1.14
N ALA A 60 -11.67 -15.96 0.75
CA ALA A 60 -11.47 -17.05 1.70
C ALA A 60 -10.25 -16.77 2.60
N TRP A 61 -9.14 -16.35 2.00
CA TRP A 61 -7.92 -15.98 2.73
C TRP A 61 -8.14 -14.81 3.70
N GLU A 62 -8.89 -13.77 3.31
CA GLU A 62 -9.22 -12.64 4.17
C GLU A 62 -10.04 -13.08 5.38
N ARG A 63 -11.05 -13.92 5.18
CA ARG A 63 -11.84 -14.50 6.27
C ARG A 63 -10.95 -15.28 7.23
N ASP A 64 -10.08 -16.13 6.68
CA ASP A 64 -9.18 -16.97 7.47
C ASP A 64 -8.17 -16.11 8.24
N LEU A 65 -7.66 -15.03 7.63
CA LEU A 65 -6.82 -14.03 8.29
C LEU A 65 -7.55 -13.35 9.46
N ILE A 66 -8.80 -12.89 9.25
CA ILE A 66 -9.61 -12.24 10.31
C ILE A 66 -9.89 -13.21 11.46
N SER A 67 -10.09 -14.49 11.15
CA SER A 67 -10.30 -15.54 12.16
C SER A 67 -9.03 -15.98 12.89
N GLY A 68 -7.85 -15.48 12.49
CA GLY A 68 -6.57 -15.84 13.07
C GLY A 68 -6.02 -17.21 12.63
N LEU A 69 -6.56 -17.79 11.55
CA LEU A 69 -6.09 -19.06 10.98
C LEU A 69 -4.88 -18.88 10.05
N VAL A 70 -4.67 -17.66 9.54
CA VAL A 70 -3.47 -17.31 8.75
C VAL A 70 -2.45 -16.66 9.67
N ASN A 71 -1.28 -17.28 9.79
CA ASN A 71 -0.15 -16.72 10.53
C ASN A 71 0.62 -15.71 9.68
N GLU A 72 0.94 -14.55 10.26
CA GLU A 72 1.82 -13.57 9.63
C GLU A 72 3.25 -14.13 9.58
N PRO A 73 3.91 -14.19 8.40
CA PRO A 73 5.29 -14.64 8.30
C PRO A 73 6.24 -13.72 9.07
N PRO A 74 7.44 -14.19 9.46
CA PRO A 74 8.38 -13.37 10.19
C PRO A 74 8.81 -12.14 9.39
N LEU A 75 8.87 -10.99 10.06
CA LEU A 75 9.38 -9.75 9.48
C LEU A 75 10.85 -9.96 9.06
N PRO A 76 11.24 -9.68 7.80
CA PRO A 76 12.64 -9.72 7.40
C PRO A 76 13.45 -8.78 8.29
N LYS A 77 14.60 -9.26 8.80
CA LYS A 77 15.48 -8.47 9.65
C LYS A 77 15.99 -7.24 8.89
N GLY A 78 15.75 -6.04 9.44
CA GLY A 78 16.15 -4.76 8.84
C GLY A 78 15.01 -3.73 8.87
N PRO A 79 15.27 -2.47 8.47
CA PRO A 79 14.23 -1.45 8.35
C PRO A 79 13.26 -1.82 7.23
N SER A 80 12.13 -2.44 7.58
CA SER A 80 11.07 -2.78 6.63
C SER A 80 10.01 -1.69 6.63
N ASN A 81 9.96 -0.91 5.54
CA ASN A 81 8.90 0.08 5.32
C ASN A 81 7.53 -0.56 5.04
N ALA A 82 7.47 -1.88 4.85
CA ALA A 82 6.26 -2.58 4.41
C ALA A 82 5.16 -2.60 5.50
N ARG A 83 5.53 -2.72 6.78
CA ARG A 83 4.57 -2.75 7.90
C ARG A 83 3.71 -1.48 7.96
N ASP A 84 4.35 -0.36 7.70
CA ASP A 84 3.75 0.97 7.79
C ASP A 84 3.39 1.55 6.43
N ALA A 85 3.51 0.76 5.36
CA ALA A 85 3.28 1.19 3.98
C ALA A 85 1.93 1.88 3.81
N GLN A 86 0.85 1.22 4.26
CA GLN A 86 -0.51 1.76 4.18
C GLN A 86 -0.64 3.10 4.91
N ARG A 87 -0.20 3.16 6.18
CA ARG A 87 -0.25 4.40 6.98
C ARG A 87 0.52 5.52 6.29
N ASN A 88 1.75 5.24 5.85
CA ASN A 88 2.61 6.22 5.22
C ASN A 88 2.02 6.71 3.88
N MET A 89 1.43 5.82 3.08
CA MET A 89 0.71 6.18 1.85
C MET A 89 -0.48 7.11 2.12
N LEU A 90 -1.29 6.80 3.13
CA LEU A 90 -2.43 7.64 3.52
C LEU A 90 -1.95 9.01 3.99
N ILE A 91 -0.92 9.08 4.83
CA ILE A 91 -0.30 10.35 5.26
C ILE A 91 0.14 11.17 4.04
N VAL A 92 0.88 10.56 3.11
CA VAL A 92 1.33 11.25 1.89
C VAL A 92 0.15 11.73 1.04
N SER A 93 -0.89 10.90 0.88
CA SER A 93 -2.09 11.27 0.14
C SER A 93 -2.80 12.47 0.76
N GLN A 94 -2.99 12.47 2.08
CA GLN A 94 -3.67 13.57 2.77
C GLN A 94 -2.87 14.87 2.71
N ILE A 95 -1.54 14.82 2.87
CA ILE A 95 -0.71 16.02 2.72
C ILE A 95 -0.76 16.57 1.30
N ARG A 96 -0.81 15.71 0.26
CA ARG A 96 -1.01 16.16 -1.14
C ARG A 96 -2.36 16.85 -1.32
N GLN A 97 -3.43 16.33 -0.74
CA GLN A 97 -4.76 16.95 -0.82
C GLN A 97 -4.77 18.33 -0.14
N LEU A 98 -4.11 18.46 1.01
CA LEU A 98 -3.94 19.75 1.69
C LEU A 98 -3.12 20.74 0.86
N ASP A 99 -2.08 20.27 0.15
CA ASP A 99 -1.28 21.10 -0.76
C ASP A 99 -2.12 21.64 -1.93
N VAL A 100 -2.94 20.79 -2.54
CA VAL A 100 -3.91 21.20 -3.57
C VAL A 100 -4.91 22.21 -3.02
N ALA A 101 -5.31 22.09 -1.74
CA ALA A 101 -6.18 23.05 -1.05
C ALA A 101 -5.46 24.34 -0.62
N GLY A 102 -4.17 24.50 -0.90
CA GLY A 102 -3.39 25.72 -0.65
C GLY A 102 -2.58 25.73 0.64
N PHE A 103 -2.60 24.65 1.44
CA PHE A 103 -1.70 24.52 2.59
C PHE A 103 -0.28 24.22 2.13
N LYS A 104 0.74 24.66 2.88
CA LYS A 104 2.11 24.20 2.62
C LYS A 104 2.33 22.83 3.27
N PRO A 105 2.94 21.85 2.60
CA PRO A 105 3.13 20.52 3.18
C PRO A 105 3.87 20.55 4.53
N MET A 106 4.98 21.27 4.58
CA MET A 106 5.84 21.41 5.77
C MET A 106 5.82 22.85 6.28
N ARG A 107 6.19 23.03 7.55
CA ARG A 107 6.42 24.35 8.13
C ARG A 107 7.58 25.04 7.41
N ASN A 108 7.52 26.36 7.31
CA ASN A 108 8.67 27.15 6.90
C ASN A 108 9.52 27.40 8.16
N GLU A 109 10.76 26.91 8.19
CA GLU A 109 11.66 27.08 9.34
C GLU A 109 11.91 28.56 9.69
N ALA A 110 11.77 29.46 8.72
CA ALA A 110 11.97 30.90 8.92
C ALA A 110 10.73 31.64 9.48
N THR A 111 9.53 31.05 9.44
CA THR A 111 8.31 31.70 9.92
C THR A 111 7.54 30.80 10.87
N SER A 112 7.51 31.18 12.15
CA SER A 112 6.95 30.40 13.26
C SER A 112 5.42 30.28 13.28
N ALA A 113 4.69 30.82 12.30
CA ALA A 113 3.27 31.15 12.44
C ALA A 113 2.33 30.62 11.34
N ARG A 114 2.64 29.50 10.66
CA ARG A 114 1.67 28.88 9.74
C ARG A 114 1.54 27.38 10.01
N THR A 115 0.32 26.96 10.33
CA THR A 115 -0.10 25.55 10.32
C THR A 115 0.18 24.94 8.96
N SER A 116 0.98 23.87 8.92
CA SER A 116 1.29 23.13 7.69
C SER A 116 0.41 21.90 7.50
N GLY A 117 0.48 21.25 6.34
CA GLY A 117 -0.20 19.97 6.10
C GLY A 117 0.24 18.88 7.08
N CYS A 118 1.54 18.78 7.37
CA CYS A 118 2.05 17.88 8.41
C CYS A 118 1.48 18.17 9.82
N ASP A 119 1.24 19.44 10.17
CA ASP A 119 0.61 19.80 11.46
C ASP A 119 -0.80 19.24 11.55
N ILE A 120 -1.61 19.55 10.53
CA ILE A 120 -3.01 19.11 10.46
C ILE A 120 -3.10 17.59 10.54
N VAL A 121 -2.24 16.87 9.80
CA VAL A 121 -2.24 15.41 9.82
C VAL A 121 -1.77 14.86 11.16
N ALA A 122 -0.77 15.46 11.81
CA ALA A 122 -0.30 15.02 13.13
C ALA A 122 -1.39 15.19 14.22
N ASP A 123 -2.10 16.31 14.19
CA ASP A 123 -3.21 16.60 15.12
C ASP A 123 -4.36 15.60 14.91
N VAL A 124 -4.81 15.41 13.66
CA VAL A 124 -5.88 14.45 13.32
C VAL A 124 -5.50 13.02 13.70
N MET A 125 -4.26 12.60 13.47
CA MET A 125 -3.78 11.27 13.87
C MET A 125 -3.85 11.07 15.38
N THR A 126 -3.56 12.12 16.15
CA THR A 126 -3.68 12.11 17.62
C THR A 126 -5.14 11.99 18.06
N ASP A 127 -6.05 12.76 17.44
CA ASP A 127 -7.48 12.70 17.74
C ASP A 127 -8.10 11.32 17.41
N LEU A 128 -7.57 10.64 16.39
CA LEU A 128 -7.98 9.28 16.01
C LEU A 128 -7.33 8.18 16.87
N GLY A 129 -6.65 8.53 17.96
CA GLY A 129 -6.00 7.56 18.87
C GLY A 129 -4.76 6.89 18.30
N ASN A 130 -4.17 7.45 17.24
CA ASN A 130 -2.93 6.97 16.62
C ASN A 130 -1.86 8.09 16.66
N PRO A 131 -1.46 8.56 17.85
CA PRO A 131 -0.67 9.78 17.99
C PRO A 131 0.65 9.71 17.20
N MET A 132 0.87 10.71 16.36
CA MET A 132 2.11 10.91 15.62
C MET A 132 2.58 12.35 15.81
N THR A 133 3.88 12.53 16.06
CA THR A 133 4.45 13.88 16.15
C THR A 133 4.57 14.50 14.77
N TYR A 134 4.59 15.84 14.71
CA TYR A 134 4.92 16.58 13.49
C TYR A 134 6.17 16.02 12.81
N SER A 135 7.26 15.81 13.55
CA SER A 135 8.53 15.31 12.99
C SER A 135 8.40 13.91 12.38
N ALA A 136 7.54 13.05 12.93
CA ALA A 136 7.28 11.73 12.37
C ALA A 136 6.50 11.84 11.05
N VAL A 137 5.47 12.69 10.99
CA VAL A 137 4.69 12.96 9.77
C VAL A 137 5.57 13.61 8.70
N GLU A 138 6.41 14.57 9.10
CA GLU A 138 7.37 15.24 8.23
C GLU A 138 8.40 14.24 7.67
N ALA A 139 8.90 13.31 8.48
CA ALA A 139 9.81 12.27 8.02
C ALA A 139 9.16 11.37 6.97
N VAL A 140 7.88 11.01 7.13
CA VAL A 140 7.11 10.29 6.12
C VAL A 140 7.00 11.12 4.83
N TRP A 141 6.65 12.39 4.94
CA TRP A 141 6.53 13.30 3.80
C TRP A 141 7.86 13.52 3.04
N LYS A 142 8.97 13.71 3.77
CA LYS A 142 10.31 13.84 3.20
C LYS A 142 10.72 12.58 2.44
N ASN A 143 10.24 11.41 2.88
CA ASN A 143 10.46 10.14 2.22
C ASN A 143 9.33 9.75 1.24
N ARG A 144 8.41 10.65 0.86
CA ARG A 144 7.24 10.33 0.01
C ARG A 144 7.60 9.70 -1.34
N ASP A 145 8.76 10.02 -1.89
CA ASP A 145 9.21 9.47 -3.17
C ASP A 145 9.71 8.02 -3.02
N LYS A 146 10.11 7.65 -1.80
CA LYS A 146 10.47 6.29 -1.37
C LYS A 146 9.31 5.55 -0.73
N ALA A 147 8.28 6.28 -0.28
CA ALA A 147 7.05 5.68 0.19
C ALA A 147 6.50 4.83 -0.96
N PRO A 148 5.97 3.66 -0.64
CA PRO A 148 5.46 2.77 -1.65
C PRO A 148 4.43 3.51 -2.50
N GLN A 149 4.84 3.85 -3.73
CA GLN A 149 3.95 4.48 -4.67
C GLN A 149 2.86 3.47 -5.02
N PRO A 150 1.76 3.87 -5.65
CA PRO A 150 0.84 2.92 -6.28
C PRO A 150 1.59 1.96 -7.21
N LYS A 151 2.66 2.46 -7.84
CA LYS A 151 3.62 1.63 -8.56
C LYS A 151 4.31 0.59 -7.69
N PHE A 152 4.64 0.85 -6.43
CA PHE A 152 5.12 -0.17 -5.50
C PHE A 152 4.05 -1.22 -5.17
N LEU A 153 2.76 -0.85 -5.13
CA LEU A 153 1.68 -1.85 -5.03
C LEU A 153 1.61 -2.68 -6.31
N ALA A 154 1.73 -2.03 -7.47
CA ALA A 154 1.85 -2.72 -8.74
C ALA A 154 3.11 -3.60 -8.81
N ASP A 155 4.25 -3.14 -8.30
CA ASP A 155 5.53 -3.87 -8.26
C ASP A 155 5.48 -4.99 -7.20
N LEU A 156 4.75 -4.84 -6.09
CA LEU A 156 4.51 -5.94 -5.15
C LEU A 156 3.61 -7.01 -5.75
N LEU A 157 2.59 -6.59 -6.50
CA LEU A 157 1.73 -7.51 -7.24
C LEU A 157 2.52 -8.18 -8.37
N VAL A 158 3.35 -7.44 -9.10
CA VAL A 158 4.14 -7.92 -10.25
C VAL A 158 5.34 -8.78 -9.81
N GLU A 159 6.15 -8.34 -8.85
CA GLU A 159 7.29 -9.13 -8.33
C GLU A 159 6.82 -10.29 -7.47
N GLY A 160 5.72 -10.11 -6.73
CA GLY A 160 5.07 -11.16 -5.95
C GLY A 160 4.46 -12.23 -6.83
N VAL A 161 3.83 -11.87 -7.97
CA VAL A 161 3.14 -12.82 -8.86
C VAL A 161 4.06 -13.42 -9.93
N LEU A 162 4.84 -12.62 -10.65
CA LEU A 162 5.44 -13.02 -11.93
C LEU A 162 6.86 -13.60 -11.86
N ARG A 163 7.51 -13.68 -10.68
CA ARG A 163 8.94 -14.09 -10.62
C ARG A 163 9.23 -15.60 -10.72
N LYS A 164 8.23 -16.46 -10.97
CA LYS A 164 8.46 -17.87 -11.30
C LYS A 164 7.43 -18.40 -12.30
N LEU A 165 7.45 -17.90 -13.53
CA LEU A 165 7.23 -18.82 -14.64
C LEU A 165 8.58 -19.51 -14.88
N PRO A 166 8.73 -20.84 -14.64
CA PRO A 166 9.85 -21.54 -15.25
C PRO A 166 9.76 -21.28 -16.74
N ASP A 167 10.89 -20.90 -17.34
CA ASP A 167 11.07 -20.84 -18.78
C ASP A 167 10.55 -22.17 -19.34
N GLN A 168 9.36 -22.16 -19.94
CA GLN A 168 8.76 -23.37 -20.49
C GLN A 168 9.68 -23.77 -21.64
N GLY A 169 10.46 -24.82 -21.38
CA GLY A 169 11.57 -25.25 -22.22
C GLY A 169 11.22 -25.24 -23.70
N GLU A 170 12.15 -24.74 -24.49
CA GLU A 170 12.12 -24.89 -25.93
C GLU A 170 11.83 -26.36 -26.28
N PRO A 171 10.90 -26.63 -27.21
CA PRO A 171 10.65 -27.99 -27.64
C PRO A 171 11.93 -28.50 -28.32
N THR A 172 12.63 -29.42 -27.65
CA THR A 172 13.71 -30.19 -28.26
C THR A 172 13.11 -31.00 -29.41
N SER A 173 13.31 -30.52 -30.62
CA SER A 173 13.06 -31.23 -31.86
C SER A 173 14.04 -32.41 -31.94
N GLU A 174 13.61 -33.59 -31.51
CA GLU A 174 14.28 -34.83 -31.90
C GLU A 174 14.14 -35.05 -33.41
N LYS A 175 15.29 -35.22 -34.08
CA LYS A 175 15.44 -35.85 -35.39
C LYS A 175 16.43 -36.98 -35.26
#